data_AF-A0A1Q5WPC6-F1
#
_entry.id   AF-A0A1Q5WPC6-F1
#
_cell.length_a   1.000
_cell.length_b   1.000
_cell.length_c   1.000
_cell.angle_alpha   90.00
_cell.angle_beta   90.00
_cell.angle_gamma   90.00
#
_symmetry.space_group_name_H-M   'P 1'
#
loop_
_entity.id
_entity.type
_entity.pdbx_description
1 polymer ?
#
loop_
_entity_poly.entity_id
_entity_poly.type
_entity_poly.pdbx_seq_one_letter_code
_entity_poly.pdbx_strand_id
1 'polypeptide(L)'
;MKKTKGIATAVMIFALISVLVITRGDPDKELATGFASHRIVAHAMGGINGHTYTNTLEAFAANYEQGSRIFEADLLLTTDEQLVARHEWTHNMSKLLGQQTILPAAKQGTVLDYAQFMDSPILNIYSPLDMEGILDLMQSYPDAFIVTDTKEIKPELVTQQFTLLTEAAGRRDPALLERIVPQIYSQDMLDVIHRVHVFPEVLYTLYQSQDSNEQVIDFVKESGVDITMPTTRVTRSFVKKLKKAGARIYVQTLNDEAEIVKLSRMGVDGFYTDFVSEEDLRQFNGLR
;
A
#
# COMPACT_ATOMS: atom_id res chain seq x y z
N MET A 1 -13.21 -62.78 21.92
CA MET A 1 -13.84 -61.88 20.90
C MET A 1 -14.40 -60.53 21.44
N LYS A 2 -14.30 -60.17 22.73
CA LYS A 2 -14.84 -58.88 23.24
C LYS A 2 -13.83 -57.72 23.33
N LYS A 3 -12.52 -57.97 23.41
CA LYS A 3 -11.49 -56.91 23.60
C LYS A 3 -11.19 -56.08 22.34
N THR A 4 -11.26 -56.67 21.15
CA THR A 4 -10.96 -55.99 19.88
C THR A 4 -12.02 -54.97 19.47
N LYS A 5 -13.29 -55.18 19.85
CA LYS A 5 -14.37 -54.20 19.57
C LYS A 5 -14.21 -52.90 20.37
N GLY A 6 -13.74 -52.97 21.62
CA GLY A 6 -13.53 -51.77 22.45
C GLY A 6 -12.41 -50.87 21.94
N ILE A 7 -11.34 -51.46 21.40
CA ILE A 7 -10.19 -50.71 20.85
C ILE A 7 -10.57 -50.02 19.54
N ALA A 8 -11.30 -50.71 18.66
CA ALA A 8 -11.76 -50.12 17.40
C ALA A 8 -12.71 -48.93 17.60
N THR A 9 -13.61 -49.02 18.59
CA THR A 9 -14.52 -47.91 18.94
C THR A 9 -13.77 -46.72 19.53
N ALA A 10 -12.76 -46.96 20.39
CA ALA A 10 -11.94 -45.89 20.96
C ALA A 10 -11.09 -45.15 19.91
N VAL A 11 -10.52 -45.88 18.94
CA VAL A 11 -9.74 -45.29 17.83
C VAL A 11 -10.63 -44.46 16.91
N MET A 12 -11.86 -44.92 16.61
CA MET A 12 -12.80 -44.11 15.82
C MET A 12 -13.24 -42.83 16.53
N ILE A 13 -13.52 -42.90 17.84
CA ILE A 13 -13.90 -41.70 18.62
C ILE A 13 -12.73 -40.72 18.67
N PHE A 14 -11.50 -41.19 18.86
CA PHE A 14 -10.33 -40.33 18.87
C PHE A 14 -10.08 -39.68 17.50
N ALA A 15 -10.20 -40.44 16.40
CA ALA A 15 -10.11 -39.92 15.05
C ALA A 15 -11.21 -38.88 14.74
N LEU A 16 -12.45 -39.12 15.18
CA LEU A 16 -13.56 -38.16 15.05
C LEU A 16 -13.31 -36.88 15.85
N ILE A 17 -12.76 -36.99 17.07
CA ILE A 17 -12.40 -35.81 17.89
C ILE A 17 -11.23 -35.07 17.25
N SER A 18 -10.23 -35.77 16.72
CA SER A 18 -9.10 -35.15 16.00
C SER A 18 -9.58 -34.42 14.75
N VAL A 19 -10.50 -35.00 13.97
CA VAL A 19 -11.12 -34.33 12.82
C VAL A 19 -11.96 -33.13 13.27
N LEU A 20 -12.74 -33.23 14.37
CA LEU A 20 -13.53 -32.13 14.90
C LEU A 20 -12.68 -30.96 15.43
N VAL A 21 -11.49 -31.25 15.97
CA VAL A 21 -10.51 -30.27 16.45
C VAL A 21 -9.78 -29.61 15.27
N ILE A 22 -9.53 -30.35 14.19
CA ILE A 22 -8.98 -29.80 12.94
C ILE A 22 -10.01 -28.91 12.21
N THR A 23 -11.31 -29.18 12.35
CA THR A 23 -12.38 -28.37 11.74
C THR A 23 -12.87 -27.20 12.62
N ARG A 24 -12.29 -26.97 13.80
CA ARG A 24 -12.47 -25.72 14.56
C ARG A 24 -11.51 -24.63 14.06
N GLY A 25 -11.50 -24.42 12.74
CA GLY A 25 -11.10 -23.13 12.19
C GLY A 25 -12.16 -22.11 12.58
N ASP A 26 -11.72 -20.89 12.90
CA ASP A 26 -12.59 -19.77 13.27
C ASP A 26 -13.65 -19.56 12.16
N PRO A 27 -14.94 -19.84 12.40
CA PRO A 27 -15.98 -19.79 11.37
C PRO A 27 -16.22 -18.38 10.81
N ASP A 28 -15.61 -17.35 11.41
CA ASP A 28 -15.73 -15.95 11.02
C ASP A 28 -14.55 -15.41 10.19
N LYS A 29 -13.51 -16.22 9.89
CA LYS A 29 -12.46 -15.82 8.96
C LYS A 29 -12.84 -16.18 7.53
N GLU A 30 -13.67 -15.34 6.93
CA GLU A 30 -13.78 -15.29 5.47
C GLU A 30 -12.36 -15.10 4.88
N LEU A 31 -11.99 -15.91 3.88
CA LEU A 31 -10.70 -15.74 3.22
C LEU A 31 -10.70 -14.35 2.57
N ALA A 32 -9.75 -13.51 2.97
CA ALA A 32 -9.58 -12.20 2.39
C ALA A 32 -9.41 -12.31 0.87
N THR A 33 -10.10 -11.46 0.11
CA THR A 33 -10.02 -11.36 -1.36
C THR A 33 -9.65 -9.94 -1.78
N GLY A 34 -9.20 -9.78 -3.03
CA GLY A 34 -8.81 -8.46 -3.56
C GLY A 34 -7.69 -7.81 -2.75
N PHE A 35 -7.79 -6.50 -2.52
CA PHE A 35 -6.82 -5.71 -1.76
C PHE A 35 -6.49 -6.34 -0.39
N ALA A 36 -7.49 -6.86 0.32
CA ALA A 36 -7.33 -7.46 1.64
C ALA A 36 -6.47 -8.73 1.68
N SER A 37 -6.28 -9.38 0.52
CA SER A 37 -5.57 -10.67 0.43
C SER A 37 -4.05 -10.53 0.37
N HIS A 38 -3.55 -9.31 0.21
CA HIS A 38 -2.13 -9.00 0.08
C HIS A 38 -1.62 -8.25 1.30
N ARG A 39 -0.38 -8.53 1.69
CA ARG A 39 0.24 -7.96 2.90
C ARG A 39 1.40 -7.04 2.58
N ILE A 40 1.94 -7.07 1.36
CA ILE A 40 2.99 -6.19 0.90
C ILE A 40 2.42 -5.07 0.06
N VAL A 41 2.78 -3.85 0.44
CA VAL A 41 2.64 -2.64 -0.38
C VAL A 41 4.03 -2.30 -0.89
N ALA A 42 4.28 -2.49 -2.19
CA ALA A 42 5.56 -2.15 -2.81
C ALA A 42 5.70 -0.61 -2.84
N HIS A 43 6.54 -0.08 -1.96
CA HIS A 43 6.72 1.34 -1.73
C HIS A 43 7.40 2.02 -2.93
N ALA A 44 6.82 3.11 -3.43
CA ALA A 44 7.28 3.83 -4.62
C ALA A 44 7.49 2.91 -5.84
N MET A 45 6.50 2.06 -6.12
CA MET A 45 6.53 0.94 -7.09
C MET A 45 7.47 -0.23 -6.73
N GLY A 46 8.01 -0.22 -5.52
CA GLY A 46 9.02 -1.15 -5.04
C GLY A 46 10.45 -0.72 -5.40
N GLY A 47 11.41 -1.34 -4.74
CA GLY A 47 12.82 -1.15 -5.00
C GLY A 47 13.29 -1.92 -6.22
N ILE A 48 14.30 -1.40 -6.92
CA ILE A 48 14.89 -2.02 -8.09
C ILE A 48 16.41 -1.85 -8.09
N ASN A 49 17.16 -2.95 -8.23
CA ASN A 49 18.63 -2.96 -8.25
C ASN A 49 19.27 -2.20 -7.07
N GLY A 50 18.68 -2.31 -5.87
CA GLY A 50 19.14 -1.64 -4.65
C GLY A 50 18.77 -0.16 -4.55
N HIS A 51 17.97 0.37 -5.48
CA HIS A 51 17.44 1.74 -5.43
C HIS A 51 16.00 1.75 -4.92
N THR A 52 15.66 2.78 -4.13
CA THR A 52 14.32 3.04 -3.57
C THR A 52 13.76 4.34 -4.13
N TYR A 53 12.48 4.64 -3.84
CA TYR A 53 11.79 5.88 -4.26
C TYR A 53 11.73 6.12 -5.78
N THR A 54 11.97 5.08 -6.59
CA THR A 54 12.16 5.26 -8.03
C THR A 54 10.85 5.64 -8.75
N ASN A 55 9.71 5.07 -8.35
CA ASN A 55 8.41 5.28 -8.99
C ASN A 55 8.43 4.98 -10.50
N THR A 56 9.12 3.91 -10.91
CA THR A 56 9.34 3.61 -12.34
C THR A 56 8.54 2.43 -12.83
N LEU A 57 8.34 2.40 -14.16
CA LEU A 57 7.71 1.28 -14.87
C LEU A 57 8.43 -0.05 -14.57
N GLU A 58 9.76 -0.04 -14.60
CA GLU A 58 10.57 -1.24 -14.44
C GLU A 58 10.55 -1.74 -12.99
N ALA A 59 10.48 -0.83 -12.01
CA ALA A 59 10.31 -1.20 -10.61
C ALA A 59 8.96 -1.89 -10.39
N PHE A 60 7.87 -1.34 -10.93
CA PHE A 60 6.56 -1.97 -10.89
C PHE A 60 6.61 -3.38 -11.49
N ALA A 61 7.12 -3.52 -12.72
CA ALA A 61 7.13 -4.79 -13.43
C ALA A 61 7.96 -5.84 -12.68
N ALA A 62 9.16 -5.48 -12.21
CA ALA A 62 10.04 -6.39 -11.48
C ALA A 62 9.42 -6.86 -10.15
N ASN A 63 8.70 -5.99 -9.44
CA ASN A 63 8.07 -6.33 -8.17
C ASN A 63 6.74 -7.09 -8.38
N TYR A 64 6.01 -6.83 -9.46
CA TYR A 64 4.82 -7.61 -9.83
C TYR A 64 5.16 -9.08 -10.12
N GLU A 65 6.26 -9.33 -10.84
CA GLU A 65 6.76 -10.68 -11.13
C GLU A 65 7.19 -11.44 -9.86
N GLN A 66 7.54 -10.72 -8.78
CA GLN A 66 7.84 -11.29 -7.46
C GLN A 66 6.59 -11.45 -6.57
N GLY A 67 5.40 -11.34 -7.15
CA GLY A 67 4.13 -11.60 -6.47
C GLY A 67 3.50 -10.40 -5.77
N SER A 68 4.12 -9.22 -5.78
CA SER A 68 3.49 -8.00 -5.27
C SER A 68 2.26 -7.66 -6.09
N ARG A 69 1.17 -7.26 -5.41
CA ARG A 69 -0.09 -6.85 -6.04
C ARG A 69 -0.57 -5.48 -5.58
N ILE A 70 -0.05 -4.96 -4.48
CA ILE A 70 -0.31 -3.59 -4.07
C ILE A 70 0.98 -2.80 -4.26
N PHE A 71 0.87 -1.66 -4.95
CA PHE A 71 1.97 -0.74 -5.18
C PHE A 71 1.56 0.63 -4.67
N GLU A 72 2.45 1.28 -3.93
CA GLU A 72 2.27 2.68 -3.59
C GLU A 72 2.97 3.56 -4.64
N ALA A 73 2.31 4.65 -5.00
CA ALA A 73 2.77 5.62 -5.98
C ALA A 73 2.75 7.02 -5.39
N ASP A 74 3.93 7.65 -5.35
CA ASP A 74 4.05 9.03 -4.93
C ASP A 74 3.53 9.94 -6.06
N LEU A 75 2.47 10.72 -5.87
CA LEU A 75 1.85 11.50 -6.95
C LEU A 75 1.93 13.01 -6.69
N LEU A 76 2.68 13.73 -7.51
CA LEU A 76 2.85 15.18 -7.40
C LEU A 76 2.44 15.91 -8.67
N LEU A 77 1.99 17.15 -8.52
CA LEU A 77 1.71 18.04 -9.64
C LEU A 77 2.99 18.63 -10.22
N THR A 78 3.06 18.68 -11.55
CA THR A 78 4.03 19.47 -12.31
C THR A 78 3.61 20.94 -12.38
N THR A 79 4.48 21.82 -12.90
CA THR A 79 4.14 23.25 -13.03
C THR A 79 3.00 23.53 -14.01
N ASP A 80 2.73 22.59 -14.92
CA ASP A 80 1.63 22.56 -15.87
C ASP A 80 0.51 21.57 -15.47
N GLU A 81 0.41 21.31 -14.17
CA GLU A 81 -0.72 20.65 -13.50
C GLU A 81 -1.00 19.21 -13.98
N GLN A 82 0.04 18.48 -14.36
CA GLN A 82 -0.04 17.05 -14.65
C GLN A 82 0.40 16.24 -13.42
N LEU A 83 -0.22 15.07 -13.21
CA LEU A 83 0.16 14.15 -12.15
C LEU A 83 1.30 13.24 -12.60
N VAL A 84 2.42 13.32 -11.89
CA VAL A 84 3.61 12.50 -12.14
C VAL A 84 4.03 11.70 -10.92
N ALA A 85 4.60 10.52 -11.15
CA ALA A 85 5.01 9.61 -10.11
C ALA A 85 6.40 10.01 -9.54
N ARG A 86 6.41 10.74 -8.42
CA ARG A 86 7.62 11.25 -7.78
C ARG A 86 7.39 11.58 -6.30
N HIS A 87 8.35 11.20 -5.45
CA HIS A 87 8.27 11.45 -4.01
C HIS A 87 8.34 12.94 -3.59
N GLU A 88 9.29 13.73 -4.11
CA GLU A 88 9.43 15.17 -3.76
C GLU A 88 10.29 15.96 -4.75
N TRP A 89 10.12 17.28 -4.80
CA TRP A 89 10.88 18.21 -5.67
C TRP A 89 12.12 18.81 -4.99
N THR A 90 12.94 18.00 -4.32
CA THR A 90 14.17 18.48 -3.67
C THR A 90 15.41 18.24 -4.52
N HIS A 91 16.47 19.00 -4.26
CA HIS A 91 17.78 18.79 -4.90
C HIS A 91 18.33 17.39 -4.55
N ASN A 92 18.15 16.95 -3.31
CA ASN A 92 18.57 15.61 -2.86
C ASN A 92 17.81 14.51 -3.61
N MET A 93 16.50 14.66 -3.83
CA MET A 93 15.74 13.71 -4.63
C MET A 93 16.20 13.68 -6.09
N SER A 94 16.48 14.84 -6.68
CA SER A 94 17.04 14.92 -8.04
C SER A 94 18.40 14.19 -8.14
N LYS A 95 19.23 14.27 -7.10
CA LYS A 95 20.48 13.51 -6.99
C LYS A 95 20.24 12.01 -6.81
N LEU A 96 19.33 11.61 -5.93
CA LEU A 96 19.00 10.22 -5.67
C LEU A 96 18.49 9.52 -6.94
N LEU A 97 17.66 10.21 -7.73
CA LEU A 97 17.12 9.73 -9.00
C LEU A 97 18.11 9.86 -10.17
N GLY A 98 19.37 10.25 -9.94
CA GLY A 98 20.39 10.34 -10.97
C GLY A 98 20.18 11.46 -12.00
N GLN A 99 19.32 12.43 -11.72
CA GLN A 99 18.92 13.46 -12.69
C GLN A 99 19.88 14.66 -12.72
N GLN A 100 20.94 14.70 -11.90
CA GLN A 100 21.90 15.82 -11.88
C GLN A 100 22.70 15.98 -13.19
N THR A 101 22.86 14.89 -13.95
CA THR A 101 23.55 14.90 -15.25
C THR A 101 22.60 15.12 -16.43
N ILE A 102 21.28 15.09 -16.18
CA ILE A 102 20.23 15.20 -17.19
C ILE A 102 19.63 16.61 -17.15
N LEU A 103 19.29 17.07 -15.94
CA LEU A 103 18.65 18.36 -15.71
C LEU A 103 19.69 19.49 -15.54
N PRO A 104 19.44 20.68 -16.11
CA PRO A 104 20.21 21.88 -15.81
C PRO A 104 20.23 22.16 -14.30
N ALA A 105 21.34 22.68 -13.76
CA ALA A 105 21.49 22.94 -12.32
C ALA A 105 20.34 23.79 -11.72
N ALA A 106 19.82 24.76 -12.48
CA ALA A 106 18.70 25.60 -12.05
C ALA A 106 17.34 24.88 -11.95
N LYS A 107 17.24 23.67 -12.52
CA LYS A 107 16.04 22.81 -12.50
C LYS A 107 16.16 21.68 -11.47
N GLN A 108 17.32 21.50 -10.84
CA GLN A 108 17.54 20.46 -9.83
C GLN A 108 16.94 20.91 -8.49
N GLY A 109 15.89 20.23 -8.04
CA GLY A 109 15.16 20.61 -6.82
C GLY A 109 14.16 21.74 -7.01
N THR A 110 13.65 21.91 -8.23
CA THR A 110 12.47 22.73 -8.53
C THR A 110 11.35 21.83 -9.03
N VAL A 111 10.10 22.30 -8.95
CA VAL A 111 8.99 21.65 -9.65
C VAL A 111 9.23 21.76 -11.16
N LEU A 112 9.20 20.63 -11.86
CA LEU A 112 9.38 20.55 -13.31
C LEU A 112 8.03 20.68 -14.02
N ASP A 113 8.05 21.05 -15.31
CA ASP A 113 6.90 20.80 -16.18
C ASP A 113 6.85 19.32 -16.60
N TYR A 114 5.72 18.89 -17.13
CA TYR A 114 5.45 17.51 -17.50
C TYR A 114 6.48 16.95 -18.48
N ALA A 115 6.75 17.68 -19.57
CA ALA A 115 7.71 17.26 -20.58
C ALA A 115 9.11 17.11 -19.99
N GLN A 116 9.57 18.07 -19.18
CA GLN A 116 10.86 17.98 -18.49
C GLN A 116 10.97 16.75 -17.60
N PHE A 117 9.91 16.42 -16.85
CA PHE A 117 9.94 15.25 -15.98
C PHE A 117 9.94 13.95 -16.80
N MET A 118 9.05 13.80 -17.77
CA MET A 118 8.92 12.58 -18.57
C MET A 118 10.12 12.34 -19.49
N ASP A 119 10.78 13.40 -19.97
CA ASP A 119 12.03 13.32 -20.74
C ASP A 119 13.28 13.13 -19.87
N SER A 120 13.14 13.01 -18.54
CA SER A 120 14.23 12.83 -17.59
C SER A 120 14.24 11.44 -16.96
N PRO A 121 14.89 10.44 -17.60
CA PRO A 121 15.00 9.08 -17.08
C PRO A 121 15.45 9.03 -15.62
N ILE A 122 14.88 8.08 -14.87
CA ILE A 122 15.28 7.80 -13.50
C ILE A 122 16.51 6.90 -13.54
N LEU A 123 17.59 7.32 -12.88
CA LEU A 123 18.88 6.61 -12.84
C LEU A 123 19.44 6.30 -14.26
N ASN A 124 19.14 7.17 -15.23
CA ASN A 124 19.51 7.10 -16.65
C ASN A 124 18.86 5.97 -17.47
N ILE A 125 18.28 4.95 -16.84
CA ILE A 125 17.82 3.74 -17.52
C ILE A 125 16.36 3.38 -17.28
N TYR A 126 15.75 3.94 -16.23
CA TYR A 126 14.36 3.61 -15.88
C TYR A 126 13.40 4.70 -16.36
N SER A 127 12.23 4.24 -16.75
CA SER A 127 11.18 5.07 -17.33
C SER A 127 10.38 5.75 -16.20
N PRO A 128 10.30 7.10 -16.18
CA PRO A 128 9.41 7.78 -15.25
C PRO A 128 7.95 7.41 -15.56
N LEU A 129 7.10 7.47 -14.54
CA LEU A 129 5.67 7.25 -14.69
C LEU A 129 4.90 8.54 -14.46
N ASP A 130 3.80 8.69 -15.19
CA ASP A 130 2.73 9.63 -14.92
C ASP A 130 1.43 8.88 -14.60
N MET A 131 0.35 9.62 -14.33
CA MET A 131 -0.95 8.99 -14.07
C MET A 131 -1.44 8.13 -15.24
N GLU A 132 -1.21 8.56 -16.49
CA GLU A 132 -1.62 7.78 -17.66
C GLU A 132 -0.83 6.45 -17.75
N GLY A 133 0.49 6.48 -17.52
CA GLY A 133 1.32 5.27 -17.48
C GLY A 133 0.93 4.31 -16.35
N ILE A 134 0.55 4.83 -15.17
CA ILE A 134 0.04 4.01 -14.07
C ILE A 134 -1.28 3.33 -14.46
N LEU A 135 -2.20 4.03 -15.13
CA LEU A 135 -3.46 3.43 -15.58
C LEU A 135 -3.23 2.36 -16.66
N ASP A 136 -2.25 2.55 -17.55
CA ASP A 136 -1.87 1.54 -18.55
C ASP A 136 -1.33 0.26 -17.88
N LEU A 137 -0.53 0.41 -16.82
CA LEU A 137 -0.12 -0.70 -15.97
C LEU A 137 -1.34 -1.38 -15.36
N MET A 138 -2.25 -0.64 -14.73
CA MET A 138 -3.44 -1.23 -14.12
C MET A 138 -4.33 -1.98 -15.13
N GLN A 139 -4.41 -1.55 -16.39
CA GLN A 139 -5.12 -2.29 -17.44
C GLN A 139 -4.40 -3.59 -17.83
N SER A 140 -3.08 -3.54 -17.91
CA SER A 140 -2.24 -4.69 -18.28
C SER A 140 -2.14 -5.74 -17.16
N TYR A 141 -2.27 -5.30 -15.91
CA TYR A 141 -2.14 -6.08 -14.69
C TYR A 141 -3.42 -5.97 -13.85
N PRO A 142 -4.47 -6.77 -14.17
CA PRO A 142 -5.83 -6.56 -13.68
C PRO A 142 -6.02 -6.87 -12.18
N ASP A 143 -5.07 -7.56 -11.56
CA ASP A 143 -5.04 -7.86 -10.12
C ASP A 143 -4.10 -6.93 -9.33
N ALA A 144 -3.52 -5.90 -9.97
CA ALA A 144 -2.74 -4.88 -9.29
C ALA A 144 -3.62 -3.77 -8.68
N PHE A 145 -3.24 -3.30 -7.50
CA PHE A 145 -3.85 -2.18 -6.78
C PHE A 145 -2.82 -1.05 -6.65
N ILE A 146 -3.28 0.20 -6.77
CA ILE A 146 -2.44 1.38 -6.59
C ILE A 146 -2.90 2.12 -5.34
N VAL A 147 -2.01 2.22 -4.36
CA VAL A 147 -2.13 3.11 -3.21
C VAL A 147 -1.52 4.46 -3.59
N THR A 148 -2.25 5.57 -3.39
CA THR A 148 -1.73 6.90 -3.76
C THR A 148 -1.05 7.58 -2.57
N ASP A 149 0.15 8.13 -2.72
CA ASP A 149 0.76 9.06 -1.76
C ASP A 149 0.90 10.46 -2.39
N THR A 150 -0.11 11.31 -2.20
CA THR A 150 -0.17 12.65 -2.83
C THR A 150 0.54 13.77 -2.05
N LYS A 151 0.81 13.55 -0.76
CA LYS A 151 1.44 14.48 0.21
C LYS A 151 0.76 15.83 0.39
N GLU A 152 -0.46 16.00 -0.11
CA GLU A 152 -1.18 17.26 -0.08
C GLU A 152 -2.26 17.27 0.99
N ILE A 153 -2.41 18.41 1.67
CA ILE A 153 -3.35 18.60 2.79
C ILE A 153 -4.32 19.76 2.54
N LYS A 154 -4.04 20.61 1.55
CA LYS A 154 -4.91 21.73 1.19
C LYS A 154 -6.10 21.21 0.38
N PRO A 155 -7.35 21.42 0.83
CA PRO A 155 -8.53 20.85 0.19
C PRO A 155 -8.65 21.15 -1.30
N GLU A 156 -8.25 22.33 -1.75
CA GLU A 156 -8.29 22.73 -3.16
C GLU A 156 -7.33 21.90 -4.03
N LEU A 157 -6.11 21.66 -3.55
CA LEU A 157 -5.10 20.88 -4.26
C LEU A 157 -5.40 19.38 -4.19
N VAL A 158 -5.90 18.90 -3.04
CA VAL A 158 -6.44 17.53 -2.94
C VAL A 158 -7.56 17.31 -3.96
N THR A 159 -8.52 18.22 -4.02
CA THR A 159 -9.63 18.14 -4.99
C THR A 159 -9.10 18.11 -6.41
N GLN A 160 -8.13 18.98 -6.75
CA GLN A 160 -7.49 19.00 -8.07
C GLN A 160 -6.81 17.66 -8.40
N GLN A 161 -5.96 17.11 -7.53
CA GLN A 161 -5.26 15.86 -7.78
C GLN A 161 -6.23 14.69 -7.98
N PHE A 162 -7.23 14.54 -7.09
CA PHE A 162 -8.21 13.47 -7.24
C PHE A 162 -9.14 13.68 -8.45
N THR A 163 -9.41 14.92 -8.85
CA THR A 163 -10.18 15.19 -10.09
C THR A 163 -9.40 14.74 -11.31
N LEU A 164 -8.12 15.13 -11.43
CA LEU A 164 -7.24 14.70 -12.52
C LEU A 164 -7.13 13.17 -12.61
N LEU A 165 -6.93 12.52 -11.47
CA LEU A 165 -6.86 11.05 -11.38
C LEU A 165 -8.18 10.40 -11.83
N THR A 166 -9.32 10.86 -11.30
CA THR A 166 -10.63 10.25 -11.59
C THR A 166 -11.09 10.51 -13.03
N GLU A 167 -10.80 11.68 -13.59
CA GLU A 167 -11.05 11.99 -15.00
C GLU A 167 -10.15 11.18 -15.93
N ALA A 168 -8.87 10.97 -15.60
CA ALA A 168 -7.98 10.11 -16.37
C ALA A 168 -8.47 8.65 -16.37
N ALA A 169 -8.78 8.10 -15.19
CA ALA A 169 -9.34 6.76 -15.07
C ALA A 169 -10.68 6.64 -15.81
N GLY A 170 -11.59 7.61 -15.66
CA GLY A 170 -12.90 7.61 -16.31
C GLY A 170 -12.85 7.68 -17.84
N ARG A 171 -11.86 8.38 -18.41
CA ARG A 171 -11.60 8.40 -19.86
C ARG A 171 -11.08 7.07 -20.39
N ARG A 172 -10.40 6.27 -19.56
CA ARG A 172 -9.77 5.01 -19.95
C ARG A 172 -10.65 3.80 -19.67
N ASP A 173 -10.98 3.57 -18.41
CA ASP A 173 -11.90 2.57 -17.92
C ASP A 173 -12.29 2.91 -16.46
N PRO A 174 -13.54 3.32 -16.17
CA PRO A 174 -13.99 3.64 -14.82
C PRO A 174 -13.78 2.52 -13.80
N ALA A 175 -13.73 1.24 -14.22
CA ALA A 175 -13.48 0.13 -13.32
C ALA A 175 -12.07 0.15 -12.70
N LEU A 176 -11.13 0.92 -13.27
CA LEU A 176 -9.80 1.12 -12.68
C LEU A 176 -9.89 1.77 -11.29
N LEU A 177 -10.90 2.61 -11.05
CA LEU A 177 -11.11 3.27 -9.75
C LEU A 177 -11.42 2.27 -8.63
N GLU A 178 -11.91 1.07 -8.95
CA GLU A 178 -12.15 0.01 -7.95
C GLU A 178 -10.84 -0.54 -7.35
N ARG A 179 -9.69 -0.26 -7.99
CA ARG A 179 -8.36 -0.72 -7.58
C ARG A 179 -7.41 0.41 -7.21
N ILE A 180 -7.91 1.65 -7.11
CA ILE A 180 -7.16 2.77 -6.54
C ILE A 180 -7.57 2.93 -5.07
N VAL A 181 -6.56 3.04 -4.21
CA VAL A 181 -6.72 3.13 -2.76
C VAL A 181 -6.10 4.45 -2.28
N PRO A 182 -6.90 5.50 -2.10
CA PRO A 182 -6.40 6.79 -1.64
C PRO A 182 -5.74 6.69 -0.26
N GLN A 183 -4.58 7.33 -0.10
CA GLN A 183 -4.13 7.74 1.23
C GLN A 183 -4.69 9.12 1.57
N ILE A 184 -5.19 9.25 2.79
CA ILE A 184 -5.62 10.53 3.37
C ILE A 184 -4.75 10.88 4.57
N TYR A 185 -4.54 12.18 4.83
CA TYR A 185 -3.63 12.67 5.87
C TYR A 185 -4.35 13.40 7.02
N SER A 186 -5.65 13.63 6.87
CA SER A 186 -6.54 14.17 7.89
C SER A 186 -7.93 13.54 7.75
N GLN A 187 -8.73 13.63 8.81
CA GLN A 187 -10.10 13.10 8.80
C GLN A 187 -10.98 13.81 7.77
N ASP A 188 -10.91 15.14 7.71
CA ASP A 188 -11.67 15.98 6.77
C ASP A 188 -11.37 15.66 5.30
N MET A 189 -10.16 15.16 5.01
CA MET A 189 -9.75 14.80 3.65
C MET A 189 -10.61 13.66 3.08
N LEU A 190 -11.17 12.78 3.92
CA LEU A 190 -12.09 11.73 3.47
C LEU A 190 -13.32 12.35 2.78
N ASP A 191 -13.92 13.37 3.39
CA ASP A 191 -15.05 14.09 2.81
C ASP A 191 -14.67 14.85 1.54
N VAL A 192 -13.45 15.40 1.49
CA VAL A 192 -12.93 16.09 0.30
C VAL A 192 -12.83 15.12 -0.87
N ILE A 193 -12.22 13.94 -0.69
CA ILE A 193 -12.08 12.97 -1.78
C ILE A 193 -13.44 12.37 -2.17
N HIS A 194 -14.35 12.12 -1.23
CA HIS A 194 -15.69 11.60 -1.50
C HIS A 194 -16.55 12.52 -2.37
N ARG A 195 -16.31 13.84 -2.33
CA ARG A 195 -16.98 14.79 -3.23
C ARG A 195 -16.52 14.65 -4.68
N VAL A 196 -15.33 14.11 -4.90
CA VAL A 196 -14.80 13.80 -6.24
C VAL A 196 -15.24 12.39 -6.64
N HIS A 197 -14.90 11.39 -5.81
CA HIS A 197 -15.25 9.99 -6.02
C HIS A 197 -15.21 9.20 -4.71
N VAL A 198 -16.13 8.25 -4.56
CA VAL A 198 -16.15 7.34 -3.40
C VAL A 198 -15.38 6.07 -3.76
N PHE A 199 -14.18 5.94 -3.20
CA PHE A 199 -13.31 4.79 -3.42
C PHE A 199 -13.72 3.62 -2.51
N PRO A 200 -13.62 2.36 -2.96
CA PRO A 200 -13.98 1.20 -2.13
C PRO A 200 -13.11 1.04 -0.88
N GLU A 201 -11.85 1.46 -0.97
CA GLU A 201 -10.84 1.30 0.06
C GLU A 201 -10.08 2.62 0.23
N VAL A 202 -9.85 3.04 1.47
CA VAL A 202 -9.10 4.26 1.81
C VAL A 202 -8.19 3.98 3.01
N LEU A 203 -6.95 4.48 2.94
CA LEU A 203 -5.95 4.35 4.01
C LEU A 203 -5.72 5.69 4.71
N TYR A 204 -6.06 5.77 6.00
CA TYR A 204 -5.67 6.91 6.82
C TYR A 204 -4.21 6.82 7.26
N THR A 205 -3.44 7.81 6.82
CA THR A 205 -1.98 7.85 6.89
C THR A 205 -1.50 8.72 8.05
N LEU A 206 -0.82 8.10 9.02
CA LEU A 206 -0.54 8.74 10.31
C LEU A 206 0.83 9.44 10.40
N TYR A 207 1.66 9.42 9.35
CA TYR A 207 2.98 10.06 9.42
C TYR A 207 2.90 11.60 9.33
N GLN A 208 1.86 12.15 8.68
CA GLN A 208 1.56 13.59 8.66
C GLN A 208 0.43 14.00 9.61
N SER A 209 -0.40 13.04 10.03
CA SER A 209 -1.52 13.32 10.94
C SER A 209 -1.07 13.79 12.32
N GLN A 210 -1.74 14.83 12.81
CA GLN A 210 -1.58 15.37 14.16
C GLN A 210 -2.53 14.71 15.18
N ASP A 211 -3.36 13.76 14.75
CA ASP A 211 -4.35 13.14 15.63
C ASP A 211 -3.70 12.33 16.74
N SER A 212 -4.31 12.39 17.92
CA SER A 212 -4.04 11.45 19.00
C SER A 212 -4.50 10.03 18.62
N ASN A 213 -3.96 9.02 19.29
CA ASN A 213 -4.37 7.64 19.04
C ASN A 213 -5.87 7.43 19.28
N GLU A 214 -6.44 8.11 20.27
CA GLU A 214 -7.87 8.09 20.57
C GLU A 214 -8.70 8.65 19.40
N GLN A 215 -8.33 9.81 18.86
CA GLN A 215 -8.99 10.40 17.69
C GLN A 215 -8.93 9.47 16.47
N VAL A 216 -7.76 8.87 16.20
CA VAL A 216 -7.63 7.90 15.10
C VAL A 216 -8.55 6.70 15.31
N ILE A 217 -8.62 6.15 16.53
CA ILE A 217 -9.48 4.99 16.84
C ILE A 217 -10.95 5.32 16.63
N ASP A 218 -11.39 6.50 17.04
CA ASP A 218 -12.78 6.91 16.89
C ASP A 218 -13.12 7.16 15.42
N PHE A 219 -12.22 7.82 14.67
CA PHE A 219 -12.37 7.99 13.24
C PHE A 219 -12.46 6.66 12.48
N VAL A 220 -11.64 5.67 12.82
CA VAL A 220 -11.73 4.31 12.23
C VAL A 220 -13.10 3.67 12.47
N LYS A 221 -13.68 3.80 13.67
CA LYS A 221 -15.01 3.22 13.96
C LYS A 221 -16.11 3.92 13.16
N GLU A 222 -15.97 5.22 12.94
CA GLU A 222 -16.97 6.04 12.25
C GLU A 222 -16.91 5.87 10.74
N SER A 223 -15.70 5.83 10.17
CA SER A 223 -15.48 5.84 8.72
C SER A 223 -15.22 4.46 8.12
N GLY A 224 -14.74 3.49 8.91
CA GLY A 224 -14.33 2.18 8.43
C GLY A 224 -13.00 2.17 7.66
N VAL A 225 -12.26 3.28 7.62
CA VAL A 225 -10.95 3.33 6.94
C VAL A 225 -9.92 2.43 7.62
N ASP A 226 -8.99 1.96 6.80
CA ASP A 226 -7.78 1.30 7.29
C ASP A 226 -6.71 2.32 7.67
N ILE A 227 -5.64 1.83 8.32
CA ILE A 227 -4.54 2.67 8.79
C ILE A 227 -3.24 2.29 8.12
N THR A 228 -2.44 3.30 7.74
CA THR A 228 -0.99 3.15 7.59
C THR A 228 -0.23 4.11 8.51
N MET A 229 0.86 3.64 9.12
CA MET A 229 1.61 4.43 10.12
C MET A 229 3.10 4.12 10.14
N PRO A 230 3.96 5.07 10.56
CA PRO A 230 5.37 4.79 10.77
C PRO A 230 5.58 3.88 11.99
N THR A 231 6.69 3.14 12.00
CA THR A 231 7.06 2.23 13.11
C THR A 231 7.05 2.91 14.48
N THR A 232 7.36 4.21 14.54
CA THR A 232 7.38 5.02 15.76
C THR A 232 6.01 5.19 16.43
N ARG A 233 4.91 5.08 15.68
CA ARG A 233 3.54 5.10 16.23
C ARG A 233 3.08 3.73 16.73
N VAL A 234 3.79 2.66 16.38
CA VAL A 234 3.34 1.29 16.64
C VAL A 234 3.54 0.92 18.11
N THR A 235 2.44 0.65 18.81
CA THR A 235 2.45 0.03 20.15
C THR A 235 1.45 -1.12 20.21
N ARG A 236 1.69 -2.13 21.07
CA ARG A 236 0.76 -3.27 21.24
C ARG A 236 -0.64 -2.82 21.63
N SER A 237 -0.73 -1.78 22.48
CA SER A 237 -1.99 -1.21 22.92
C SER A 237 -2.73 -0.56 21.76
N PHE A 238 -2.05 0.27 20.98
CA PHE A 238 -2.65 0.98 19.85
C PHE A 238 -3.11 0.02 18.75
N VAL A 239 -2.26 -0.91 18.33
CA VAL A 239 -2.59 -1.95 17.35
C VAL A 239 -3.82 -2.75 17.79
N LYS A 240 -3.85 -3.21 19.06
CA LYS A 240 -5.01 -3.95 19.57
C LYS A 240 -6.31 -3.12 19.54
N LYS A 241 -6.24 -1.83 19.87
CA LYS A 241 -7.41 -0.94 19.85
C LYS A 241 -7.89 -0.68 18.41
N LEU A 242 -6.98 -0.46 17.46
CA LEU A 242 -7.31 -0.31 16.03
C LEU A 242 -7.94 -1.57 15.45
N LYS A 243 -7.36 -2.76 15.71
CA LYS A 243 -7.96 -4.04 15.29
C LYS A 243 -9.37 -4.22 15.87
N LYS A 244 -9.59 -3.81 17.13
CA LYS A 244 -10.93 -3.86 17.75
C LYS A 244 -11.90 -2.85 17.12
N ALA A 245 -11.39 -1.73 16.60
CA ALA A 245 -12.16 -0.74 15.89
C ALA A 245 -12.53 -1.15 14.45
N GLY A 246 -11.87 -2.19 13.90
CA GLY A 246 -12.19 -2.77 12.60
C GLY A 246 -11.13 -2.57 11.52
N ALA A 247 -10.12 -1.73 11.76
CA ALA A 247 -9.10 -1.43 10.75
C ALA A 247 -8.13 -2.60 10.49
N ARG A 248 -7.76 -2.78 9.22
CA ARG A 248 -6.46 -3.35 8.83
C ARG A 248 -5.37 -2.30 9.08
N ILE A 249 -4.19 -2.79 9.46
CA ILE A 249 -3.08 -1.96 9.87
C ILE A 249 -1.87 -2.27 9.00
N TYR A 250 -1.38 -1.26 8.31
CA TYR A 250 -0.16 -1.29 7.53
C TYR A 250 0.92 -0.45 8.22
N VAL A 251 2.18 -0.86 8.09
CA VAL A 251 3.32 -0.15 8.68
C VAL A 251 4.38 0.12 7.63
N GLN A 252 4.90 1.36 7.65
CA GLN A 252 5.87 1.86 6.68
C GLN A 252 7.19 2.31 7.34
N THR A 253 8.34 2.21 6.68
CA THR A 253 8.71 1.31 5.56
C THR A 253 9.70 0.29 6.12
N LEU A 254 9.55 -1.00 5.77
CA LEU A 254 10.29 -2.10 6.37
C LEU A 254 10.99 -2.95 5.32
N ASN A 255 12.26 -3.26 5.57
CA ASN A 255 13.05 -4.17 4.72
C ASN A 255 13.76 -5.28 5.53
N ASP A 256 13.57 -5.30 6.85
CA ASP A 256 14.16 -6.30 7.75
C ASP A 256 13.11 -7.36 8.14
N GLU A 257 13.42 -8.64 7.86
CA GLU A 257 12.55 -9.78 8.18
C GLU A 257 12.21 -9.83 9.68
N ALA A 258 13.19 -9.62 10.56
CA ALA A 258 12.97 -9.76 12.00
C ALA A 258 12.02 -8.67 12.53
N GLU A 259 12.11 -7.46 12.00
CA GLU A 259 11.19 -6.36 12.29
C GLU A 259 9.78 -6.64 11.76
N ILE A 260 9.64 -7.10 10.51
CA ILE A 260 8.36 -7.51 9.92
C ILE A 260 7.69 -8.60 10.76
N VAL A 261 8.43 -9.65 11.13
CA VAL A 261 7.93 -10.76 11.97
C VAL A 261 7.51 -10.24 13.35
N LYS A 262 8.31 -9.37 13.97
CA LYS A 262 7.98 -8.75 15.26
C LYS A 262 6.66 -7.96 15.19
N LEU A 263 6.48 -7.15 14.15
CA LEU A 263 5.28 -6.32 13.97
C LEU A 263 4.06 -7.16 13.59
N SER A 264 4.22 -8.17 12.75
CA SER A 264 3.17 -9.15 12.44
C SER A 264 2.64 -9.83 13.72
N ARG A 265 3.54 -10.23 14.64
CA ARG A 265 3.15 -10.79 15.95
C ARG A 265 2.42 -9.80 16.84
N MET A 266 2.59 -8.50 16.65
CA MET A 266 1.83 -7.46 17.34
C MET A 266 0.41 -7.30 16.78
N GLY A 267 0.11 -7.88 15.61
CA GLY A 267 -1.18 -7.82 14.95
C GLY A 267 -1.25 -6.83 13.79
N VAL A 268 -0.10 -6.39 13.26
CA VAL A 268 -0.02 -5.64 12.00
C VAL A 268 -0.35 -6.58 10.84
N ASP A 269 -1.18 -6.09 9.90
CA ASP A 269 -1.73 -6.87 8.80
C ASP A 269 -0.82 -6.83 7.57
N GLY A 270 -0.28 -5.66 7.23
CA GLY A 270 0.60 -5.48 6.09
C GLY A 270 1.75 -4.48 6.29
N PHE A 271 2.61 -4.39 5.30
CA PHE A 271 3.89 -3.69 5.37
C PHE A 271 4.19 -2.99 4.05
N TYR A 272 4.61 -1.73 4.14
CA TYR A 272 5.23 -1.05 3.02
C TYR A 272 6.70 -1.47 2.99
N THR A 273 7.18 -1.94 1.85
CA THR A 273 8.53 -2.48 1.71
C THR A 273 9.16 -1.98 0.41
N ASP A 274 10.46 -1.80 0.42
CA ASP A 274 11.21 -1.55 -0.81
C ASP A 274 11.69 -2.88 -1.44
N PHE A 275 12.11 -3.85 -0.62
CA PHE A 275 12.83 -5.04 -1.11
C PHE A 275 12.29 -6.38 -0.60
N VAL A 276 11.16 -6.40 0.10
CA VAL A 276 10.54 -7.64 0.58
C VAL A 276 9.26 -7.85 -0.19
N SER A 277 9.23 -8.90 -1.02
CA SER A 277 8.07 -9.23 -1.85
C SER A 277 7.01 -10.05 -1.10
N GLU A 278 5.84 -10.20 -1.70
CA GLU A 278 4.80 -11.10 -1.17
C GLU A 278 5.27 -12.57 -1.17
N GLU A 279 6.14 -12.96 -2.10
CA GLU A 279 6.76 -14.29 -2.14
C GLU A 279 7.77 -14.50 -1.00
N ASP A 280 8.60 -13.51 -0.69
CA ASP A 280 9.52 -13.57 0.46
C ASP A 280 8.75 -13.72 1.77
N LEU A 281 7.66 -12.94 1.92
CA LEU A 281 6.82 -12.98 3.11
C LEU A 281 6.27 -14.40 3.38
N ARG A 282 5.94 -15.17 2.33
CA ARG A 282 5.47 -16.57 2.47
C ARG A 282 6.54 -17.52 3.03
N GLN A 283 7.81 -17.14 2.94
CA GLN A 283 8.95 -17.95 3.41
C GLN A 283 9.37 -17.59 4.84
N PHE A 284 8.92 -16.45 5.38
CA PHE A 284 9.30 -15.99 6.70
C PHE A 284 8.74 -16.90 7.80
N ASN A 285 9.62 -17.27 8.73
CA ASN A 285 9.24 -18.11 9.86
C ASN A 285 8.61 -17.30 11.00
N GLY A 286 7.41 -17.72 11.44
CA GLY A 286 6.77 -17.17 12.62
C GLY A 286 6.07 -15.83 12.41
N LEU A 287 5.65 -15.56 11.17
CA LEU A 287 4.52 -14.66 10.88
C LEU A 287 3.26 -15.18 11.57
N ARG A 288 2.38 -14.24 11.93
CA ARG A 288 1.06 -14.54 12.48
C ARG A 288 0.08 -14.98 11.39
#